data_AF-A0A2D6ATX3-F1
#
_entry.id   AF-A0A2D6ATX3-F1
#
_cell.length_a   1.000
_cell.length_b   1.000
_cell.length_c   1.000
_cell.angle_alpha   90.00
_cell.angle_beta   90.00
_cell.angle_gamma   90.00
#
_symmetry.space_group_name_H-M   'P 1'
#
loop_
_entity.id
_entity.type
_entity.pdbx_description
1 polymer ?
#
loop_
_entity_poly.entity_id
_entity_poly.type
_entity_poly.pdbx_seq_one_letter_code
_entity_poly.pdbx_strand_id
1 'polypeptide(L)'
;MNKSQKWLIALVIALAIINVSLLGIVWGGHVRLQDQAPPIPSGMDRPEMTGRTIIRDLDLNQEQRDQFRIIFEHHRRNMDSLSMILREAKSNVNRAIVEGDSSQLQEFNAELFQIQREVELETQNLTRRLAKIATGEQRQKFLNSMDNVLMHQPGMRKRRNGK
;
A
#
# COMPACT_ATOMS: atom_id res chain seq x y z
N MET A 1 47.28 30.45 16.31
CA MET A 1 46.18 29.85 15.53
C MET A 1 46.27 30.34 14.10
N ASN A 2 46.65 29.44 13.19
CA ASN A 2 47.02 29.81 11.83
C ASN A 2 45.77 30.14 11.00
N LYS A 3 45.89 31.01 9.98
CA LYS A 3 44.75 31.45 9.14
C LYS A 3 43.95 30.27 8.56
N SER A 4 44.63 29.17 8.20
CA SER A 4 44.02 27.94 7.70
C SER A 4 43.17 27.20 8.74
N GLN A 5 43.56 27.22 10.02
CA GLN A 5 42.79 26.61 11.11
C GLN A 5 41.50 27.40 11.37
N LYS A 6 41.56 28.74 11.32
CA LYS A 6 40.37 29.60 11.46
C LYS A 6 39.37 29.35 10.34
N TRP A 7 39.85 29.13 9.12
CA TRP A 7 39.01 28.80 7.96
C TRP A 7 38.35 27.43 8.08
N LEU A 8 39.09 26.40 8.51
CA LEU A 8 38.52 25.08 8.74
C LEU A 8 37.46 25.09 9.86
N ILE A 9 37.73 25.80 10.96
CA ILE A 9 36.76 25.95 12.05
C ILE A 9 35.50 26.67 11.56
N ALA A 10 35.65 27.75 10.78
CA ALA A 10 34.51 28.47 10.22
C ALA A 10 33.67 27.59 9.27
N LEU A 11 34.32 26.76 8.46
CA LEU A 11 33.65 25.83 7.56
C LEU A 11 32.89 24.73 8.31
N VAL A 12 33.47 24.16 9.37
CA VAL A 12 32.80 23.17 10.22
C VAL A 12 31.59 23.78 10.94
N ILE A 13 31.71 24.99 11.46
CA ILE A 13 30.59 25.70 12.10
C ILE A 13 29.48 25.98 11.09
N ALA A 14 29.81 26.43 9.87
CA ALA A 14 28.82 26.65 8.82
C ALA A 14 28.10 25.35 8.44
N LEU A 15 28.83 24.24 8.32
CA LEU A 15 28.26 22.92 8.03
C LEU A 15 27.32 22.44 9.15
N ALA A 16 27.70 22.67 10.41
CA ALA A 16 26.89 22.33 11.57
C ALA A 16 25.58 23.13 11.58
N ILE A 17 25.64 24.44 11.31
CA ILE A 17 24.45 25.30 11.24
C ILE A 17 23.49 24.83 10.14
N ILE A 18 24.01 24.46 8.96
CA ILE A 18 23.19 23.95 7.84
C ILE A 18 22.49 22.65 8.23
N ASN A 19 23.21 21.70 8.83
CA ASN A 19 22.63 20.42 9.26
C ASN A 19 21.56 20.59 10.35
N VAL A 20 21.80 21.46 11.33
CA VAL A 20 20.81 21.77 12.38
C VAL A 20 19.58 22.48 11.79
N SER A 21 19.78 23.36 10.82
CA SER A 21 18.68 24.06 10.13
C SER A 21 17.82 23.09 9.30
N LEU A 22 18.45 22.14 8.59
CA LEU A 22 17.75 21.10 7.84
C LEU A 22 16.93 20.19 8.77
N LEU A 23 17.50 19.77 9.90
CA LEU A 23 16.78 19.01 10.92
C LEU A 23 15.58 19.81 11.48
N GLY A 24 15.77 21.11 11.73
CA GLY A 24 14.68 22.00 12.17
C GLY A 24 13.55 22.12 11.15
N ILE A 25 13.85 22.17 9.85
CA ILE A 25 12.84 22.21 8.77
C ILE A 25 12.10 20.87 8.66
N VAL A 26 12.82 19.75 8.73
CA VAL A 26 12.21 18.41 8.66
C VAL A 26 11.31 18.15 9.87
N TRP A 27 11.75 18.47 11.08
CA TRP A 27 10.92 18.34 12.29
C TRP A 27 9.79 19.37 12.34
N GLY A 28 10.05 20.64 12.01
CA GLY A 28 9.03 21.69 12.02
C GLY A 28 7.95 21.51 10.94
N GLY A 29 8.30 20.91 9.79
CA GLY A 29 7.36 20.58 8.72
C GLY A 29 6.46 19.39 9.05
N HIS A 30 6.96 18.40 9.81
CA HIS A 30 6.17 17.25 10.21
C HIS A 30 5.14 17.56 11.31
N VAL A 31 5.43 18.49 12.23
CA VAL A 31 4.49 18.86 13.31
C VAL A 31 3.28 19.64 12.77
N ARG A 32 3.38 20.32 11.62
CA ARG A 32 2.26 21.10 11.04
C ARG A 32 1.37 20.30 10.09
N LEU A 33 1.75 19.09 9.70
CA LEU A 33 0.95 18.24 8.80
C LEU A 33 0.08 17.22 9.55
N GLN A 34 0.25 17.07 10.87
CA GLN A 34 -0.50 16.08 11.65
C GLN A 34 -1.87 16.58 12.15
N ASP A 35 -2.07 17.89 12.31
CA ASP A 35 -3.29 18.45 12.93
C ASP A 35 -4.24 19.18 11.97
N GLN A 36 -4.01 19.09 10.66
CA GLN A 36 -4.96 19.57 9.65
C GLN A 36 -5.18 18.50 8.59
N ALA A 37 -5.66 17.34 9.01
CA ALA A 37 -6.50 16.56 8.10
C ALA A 37 -7.77 17.40 7.86
N PRO A 38 -8.04 17.89 6.64
CA PRO A 38 -9.30 18.56 6.37
C PRO A 38 -10.44 17.58 6.72
N PRO A 39 -11.56 18.04 7.30
CA PRO A 39 -12.72 17.20 7.50
C PRO A 39 -13.06 16.60 6.13
N ILE A 40 -12.97 15.28 6.02
CA ILE A 40 -13.31 14.54 4.81
C ILE A 40 -14.76 14.94 4.48
N PRO A 41 -15.01 15.59 3.32
CA PRO A 41 -16.36 15.97 2.95
C PRO A 41 -17.24 14.74 3.01
N SER A 42 -18.31 14.80 3.81
CA SER A 42 -19.34 13.76 3.85
C SER A 42 -19.99 13.71 2.47
N GLY A 43 -19.46 12.85 1.59
CA GLY A 43 -19.79 12.83 0.16
C GLY A 43 -18.60 12.59 -0.77
N MET A 44 -17.36 12.58 -0.26
CA MET A 44 -16.26 11.98 -0.99
C MET A 44 -16.44 10.48 -0.89
N ASP A 45 -16.96 9.89 -1.98
CA ASP A 45 -17.07 8.45 -2.18
C ASP A 45 -15.84 7.78 -1.55
N ARG A 46 -16.08 7.15 -0.39
CA ARG A 46 -15.29 5.95 -0.07
C ARG A 46 -15.35 5.13 -1.35
N PRO A 47 -14.28 4.44 -1.78
CA PRO A 47 -14.42 3.41 -2.79
C PRO A 47 -15.23 2.22 -2.21
N GLU A 48 -16.45 2.47 -1.75
CA GLU A 48 -17.55 1.55 -1.96
C GLU A 48 -17.53 1.26 -3.46
N MET A 49 -17.64 -0.02 -3.81
CA MET A 49 -17.90 -0.48 -5.17
C MET A 49 -16.73 -0.92 -6.05
N THR A 50 -15.58 -1.40 -5.55
CA THR A 50 -14.75 -2.27 -6.40
C THR A 50 -15.53 -3.53 -6.80
N GLY A 51 -16.24 -4.16 -5.86
CA GLY A 51 -17.09 -5.32 -6.16
C GLY A 51 -18.33 -5.01 -7.01
N ARG A 52 -19.05 -3.91 -6.73
CA ARG A 52 -20.27 -3.55 -7.48
C ARG A 52 -19.94 -3.09 -8.91
N THR A 53 -18.82 -2.42 -9.15
CA THR A 53 -18.38 -2.04 -10.50
C THR A 53 -17.99 -3.29 -11.31
N ILE A 54 -17.24 -4.21 -10.70
CA ILE A 54 -16.89 -5.50 -11.32
C ILE A 54 -18.15 -6.30 -11.70
N ILE A 55 -19.16 -6.38 -10.83
CA ILE A 55 -20.44 -7.07 -11.13
C ILE A 55 -21.16 -6.43 -12.31
N ARG A 56 -21.15 -5.09 -12.38
CA ARG A 56 -21.84 -4.34 -13.44
C ARG A 56 -21.19 -4.58 -14.81
N ASP A 57 -19.87 -4.72 -14.85
CA ASP A 57 -19.12 -4.85 -16.10
C ASP A 57 -19.10 -6.29 -16.65
N LEU A 58 -19.43 -7.28 -15.82
CA LEU A 58 -19.41 -8.70 -16.17
C LEU A 58 -20.71 -9.24 -16.78
N ASP A 59 -21.78 -8.44 -16.80
CA ASP A 59 -23.10 -8.83 -17.30
C ASP A 59 -23.53 -10.25 -16.85
N LEU A 60 -23.34 -10.52 -15.55
CA LEU A 60 -23.66 -11.81 -14.94
C LEU A 60 -25.17 -12.01 -14.91
N ASN A 61 -25.67 -13.22 -15.16
CA ASN A 61 -27.09 -13.53 -14.93
C ASN A 61 -27.44 -13.53 -13.43
N GLN A 62 -28.73 -13.65 -13.08
CA GLN A 62 -29.15 -13.52 -11.68
C GLN A 62 -28.54 -14.59 -10.75
N GLU A 63 -28.49 -15.85 -11.21
CA GLU A 63 -27.90 -16.95 -10.44
C GLU A 63 -26.38 -16.76 -10.25
N GLN A 64 -25.68 -16.34 -11.30
CA GLN A 64 -24.25 -16.00 -11.25
C GLN A 64 -23.99 -14.81 -10.32
N ARG A 65 -24.88 -13.81 -10.29
CA ARG A 65 -24.76 -12.65 -9.39
C ARG A 65 -24.84 -13.05 -7.92
N ASP A 66 -25.74 -13.98 -7.58
CA ASP A 66 -25.89 -14.45 -6.21
C ASP A 66 -24.69 -15.30 -5.77
N GLN A 67 -24.18 -16.17 -6.66
CA GLN A 67 -22.93 -16.91 -6.43
C GLN A 67 -21.71 -15.99 -6.32
N PHE A 68 -21.61 -14.98 -7.19
CA PHE A 68 -20.55 -13.97 -7.15
C PHE A 68 -20.55 -13.25 -5.82
N ARG A 69 -21.72 -12.83 -5.32
CA ARG A 69 -21.85 -12.10 -4.06
C ARG A 69 -21.26 -12.89 -2.89
N ILE A 70 -21.59 -14.17 -2.78
CA ILE A 70 -21.07 -15.05 -1.73
C ILE A 70 -19.54 -15.18 -1.83
N ILE A 71 -19.03 -15.42 -3.04
CA ILE A 71 -17.58 -15.54 -3.29
C ILE A 71 -16.86 -14.24 -2.93
N PHE A 72 -17.41 -13.11 -3.35
CA PHE A 72 -16.79 -11.80 -3.15
C PHE A 72 -16.86 -11.33 -1.70
N GLU A 73 -17.96 -11.59 -0.98
CA GLU A 73 -18.06 -11.30 0.44
C GLU A 73 -17.04 -12.09 1.26
N HIS A 74 -16.84 -13.37 0.95
CA HIS A 74 -15.81 -14.19 1.56
C HIS A 74 -14.41 -13.63 1.29
N HIS A 75 -14.11 -13.33 0.02
CA HIS A 75 -12.83 -12.73 -0.37
C HIS A 75 -12.58 -11.40 0.35
N ARG A 76 -13.60 -10.53 0.44
CA ARG A 76 -13.49 -9.23 1.12
C ARG A 76 -13.13 -9.41 2.59
N ARG A 77 -13.82 -10.29 3.33
CA ARG A 77 -13.52 -10.54 4.75
C ARG A 77 -12.07 -11.02 4.95
N ASN A 78 -11.61 -11.90 4.07
CA ASN A 78 -10.23 -12.40 4.12
C ASN A 78 -9.21 -11.29 3.81
N MET A 79 -9.47 -10.49 2.77
CA MET A 79 -8.64 -9.34 2.43
C MET A 79 -8.60 -8.30 3.56
N ASP A 80 -9.74 -8.01 4.20
CA ASP A 80 -9.81 -7.07 5.32
C ASP A 80 -8.91 -7.57 6.47
N SER A 81 -9.00 -8.85 6.83
CA SER A 81 -8.12 -9.47 7.83
C SER A 81 -6.64 -9.39 7.45
N LEU A 82 -6.28 -9.81 6.23
CA LEU A 82 -4.91 -9.77 5.74
C LEU A 82 -4.36 -8.35 5.66
N SER A 83 -5.20 -7.36 5.34
CA SER A 83 -4.79 -5.96 5.27
C SER A 83 -4.37 -5.40 6.63
N MET A 84 -5.07 -5.80 7.71
CA MET A 84 -4.71 -5.42 9.08
C MET A 84 -3.35 -6.01 9.47
N ILE A 85 -3.18 -7.32 9.24
CA ILE A 85 -1.93 -8.03 9.55
C ILE A 85 -0.77 -7.46 8.72
N LEU A 86 -0.99 -7.20 7.42
CA LEU A 86 0.02 -6.59 6.54
C LEU A 86 0.44 -5.20 7.02
N ARG A 87 -0.49 -4.40 7.53
CA ARG A 87 -0.19 -3.08 8.08
C ARG A 87 0.65 -3.19 9.35
N GLU A 88 0.34 -4.14 10.21
CA GLU A 88 1.10 -4.42 11.43
C GLU A 88 2.52 -4.91 11.11
N ALA A 89 2.67 -5.90 10.23
CA ALA A 89 3.97 -6.40 9.80
C ALA A 89 4.85 -5.30 9.18
N LYS A 90 4.27 -4.42 8.34
CA LYS A 90 4.97 -3.23 7.82
C LYS A 90 5.41 -2.27 8.92
N SER A 91 4.55 -2.08 9.93
CA SER A 91 4.89 -1.26 11.10
C SER A 91 6.05 -1.85 11.89
N ASN A 92 6.07 -3.17 12.08
CA ASN A 92 7.14 -3.88 12.78
C ASN A 92 8.47 -3.79 12.03
N VAL A 93 8.48 -3.99 10.71
CA VAL A 93 9.66 -3.76 9.86
C VAL A 93 10.16 -2.32 9.97
N ASN A 94 9.28 -1.34 9.84
CA ASN A 94 9.67 0.07 9.93
C ASN A 94 10.24 0.41 11.31
N ARG A 95 9.65 -0.11 12.40
CA ARG A 95 10.15 0.08 13.75
C ARG A 95 11.55 -0.50 13.92
N ALA A 96 11.78 -1.74 13.47
CA ALA A 96 13.10 -2.37 13.51
C ALA A 96 14.17 -1.59 12.73
N ILE A 97 13.80 -1.00 11.58
CA ILE A 97 14.71 -0.13 10.79
C ILE A 97 15.07 1.13 11.58
N VAL A 98 14.08 1.80 12.19
CA VAL A 98 14.29 3.05 12.94
C VAL A 98 15.12 2.81 14.20
N GLU A 99 14.88 1.68 14.89
CA GLU A 99 15.57 1.30 16.12
C GLU A 99 16.96 0.68 15.86
N GLY A 100 17.28 0.35 14.59
CA GLY A 100 18.53 -0.30 14.22
C GLY A 100 18.64 -1.75 14.67
N ASP A 101 17.52 -2.41 14.98
CA ASP A 101 17.47 -3.81 15.39
C ASP A 101 17.55 -4.74 14.17
N SER A 102 18.78 -4.94 13.69
CA SER A 102 19.05 -5.85 12.58
C SER A 102 18.72 -7.31 12.88
N SER A 103 18.60 -7.70 14.15
CA SER A 103 18.33 -9.08 14.55
C SER A 103 16.87 -9.46 14.29
N GLN A 104 15.93 -8.57 14.61
CA GLN A 104 14.50 -8.79 14.37
C GLN A 104 14.06 -8.43 12.94
N LEU A 105 14.85 -7.60 12.24
CA LEU A 105 14.52 -7.15 10.89
C LEU A 105 14.36 -8.31 9.90
N GLN A 106 15.17 -9.36 10.02
CA GLN A 106 15.08 -10.52 9.12
C GLN A 106 13.81 -11.33 9.36
N GLU A 107 13.40 -11.47 10.62
CA GLU A 107 12.17 -12.15 11.02
C GLU A 107 10.93 -11.39 10.55
N PHE A 108 10.85 -10.08 10.82
CA PHE A 108 9.73 -9.26 10.37
C PHE A 108 9.62 -9.17 8.85
N ASN A 109 10.74 -9.19 8.13
CA ASN A 109 10.70 -9.28 6.67
C ASN A 109 10.17 -10.63 6.19
N ALA A 110 10.57 -11.74 6.82
CA ALA A 110 10.05 -13.06 6.48
C ALA A 110 8.53 -13.14 6.70
N GLU A 111 8.04 -12.63 7.82
CA GLU A 111 6.61 -12.51 8.13
C GLU A 111 5.88 -11.66 7.07
N LEU A 112 6.44 -10.49 6.74
CA LEU A 112 5.88 -9.60 5.71
C LEU A 112 5.76 -10.32 4.34
N PHE A 113 6.77 -11.10 3.95
CA PHE A 113 6.72 -11.88 2.71
C PHE A 113 5.67 -12.99 2.74
N GLN A 114 5.48 -13.66 3.88
CA GLN A 114 4.45 -14.67 4.04
C GLN A 114 3.06 -14.06 3.87
N ILE A 115 2.78 -12.93 4.52
CA ILE A 115 1.49 -12.24 4.41
C ILE A 115 1.25 -11.76 2.97
N GLN A 116 2.28 -11.23 2.29
CA GLN A 116 2.16 -10.85 0.88
C GLN A 116 1.80 -12.05 -0.01
N ARG A 117 2.42 -13.22 0.23
CA ARG A 117 2.08 -14.45 -0.47
C ARG A 117 0.63 -14.87 -0.21
N GLU A 118 0.13 -14.76 1.02
CA GLU A 118 -1.27 -15.06 1.35
C GLU A 118 -2.25 -14.15 0.61
N VAL A 119 -1.93 -12.85 0.48
CA VAL A 119 -2.71 -11.90 -0.31
C VAL A 119 -2.78 -12.31 -1.78
N GLU A 120 -1.65 -12.71 -2.37
CA GLU A 120 -1.60 -13.20 -3.74
C GLU A 120 -2.40 -14.50 -3.92
N LEU A 121 -2.26 -15.46 -3.00
CA LEU A 121 -3.00 -16.72 -3.04
C LEU A 121 -4.51 -16.50 -2.95
N GLU A 122 -4.96 -15.58 -2.09
CA GLU A 122 -6.39 -15.30 -1.96
C GLU A 122 -6.97 -14.55 -3.18
N THR A 123 -6.14 -13.75 -3.85
CA THR A 123 -6.46 -13.15 -5.16
C THR A 123 -6.60 -14.22 -6.25
N GLN A 124 -5.69 -15.20 -6.28
CA GLN A 124 -5.77 -16.36 -7.19
C GLN A 124 -7.00 -17.22 -6.89
N ASN A 125 -7.33 -17.42 -5.61
CA ASN A 125 -8.51 -18.16 -5.19
C ASN A 125 -9.80 -17.48 -5.66
N LEU A 126 -9.91 -16.15 -5.54
CA LEU A 126 -11.04 -15.40 -6.08
C LEU A 126 -11.20 -15.65 -7.58
N THR A 127 -10.10 -15.52 -8.34
CA THR A 127 -10.09 -15.75 -9.80
C THR A 127 -10.51 -17.17 -10.14
N ARG A 128 -10.01 -18.18 -9.41
CA ARG A 128 -10.36 -19.59 -9.61
C ARG A 128 -11.84 -19.85 -9.29
N ARG A 129 -12.37 -19.27 -8.21
CA ARG A 129 -13.79 -19.40 -7.83
C ARG A 129 -14.69 -18.75 -8.87
N LEU A 130 -14.29 -17.59 -9.40
CA LEU A 130 -15.02 -16.90 -10.46
C LEU A 130 -15.01 -17.64 -11.79
N ALA A 131 -13.88 -18.25 -12.15
CA ALA A 131 -13.78 -19.06 -13.36
C ALA A 131 -14.75 -20.26 -13.39
N LYS A 132 -15.31 -20.68 -12.23
CA LYS A 132 -16.31 -21.74 -12.16
C LYS A 132 -17.71 -21.28 -12.52
N ILE A 133 -18.01 -19.99 -12.36
CA ILE A 133 -19.35 -19.42 -12.53
C ILE A 133 -19.46 -18.51 -13.75
N ALA A 134 -18.33 -17.97 -14.23
CA ALA A 134 -18.27 -17.06 -15.37
C ALA A 134 -18.04 -17.80 -16.70
N THR A 135 -18.57 -17.26 -17.80
CA THR A 135 -18.22 -17.70 -19.15
C THR A 135 -16.78 -17.30 -19.52
N GLY A 136 -16.23 -17.86 -20.60
CA GLY A 136 -14.88 -17.51 -21.06
C GLY A 136 -14.68 -16.01 -21.32
N GLU A 137 -15.69 -15.36 -21.92
CA GLU A 137 -15.65 -13.91 -22.21
C GLU A 137 -15.72 -13.07 -20.93
N GLN A 138 -16.61 -13.45 -20.00
CA GLN A 138 -16.74 -12.79 -18.69
C GLN A 138 -15.45 -12.91 -17.88
N ARG A 139 -14.80 -14.08 -17.90
CA ARG A 139 -13.52 -14.31 -17.23
C ARG A 139 -12.43 -13.36 -17.73
N GLN A 140 -12.35 -13.12 -19.04
CA GLN A 140 -11.36 -12.21 -19.60
C GLN A 140 -11.62 -10.75 -19.19
N LYS A 141 -12.89 -10.32 -19.19
CA LYS A 141 -13.29 -8.98 -18.70
C LYS A 141 -12.94 -8.80 -17.22
N PHE A 142 -13.14 -9.84 -16.41
CA PHE A 142 -12.78 -9.82 -14.99
C PHE A 142 -11.28 -9.67 -14.79
N LEU A 143 -10.46 -10.47 -15.48
CA LEU A 143 -9.00 -10.39 -15.39
C LEU A 143 -8.48 -9.00 -15.77
N ASN A 144 -8.99 -8.43 -16.86
CA ASN A 144 -8.62 -7.08 -17.29
C ASN A 144 -9.02 -6.01 -16.26
N SER A 145 -10.18 -6.20 -15.60
CA SER A 145 -10.65 -5.28 -14.55
C SER A 145 -9.83 -5.42 -13.27
N MET A 146 -9.42 -6.63 -12.90
CA MET A 146 -8.53 -6.88 -11.76
C MET A 146 -7.14 -6.28 -11.99
N ASP A 147 -6.55 -6.43 -13.17
CA ASP A 147 -5.25 -5.82 -13.48
C ASP A 147 -5.29 -4.31 -13.28
N ASN A 148 -6.37 -3.66 -13.72
CA ASN A 148 -6.55 -2.22 -13.49
C ASN A 148 -6.70 -1.89 -12.00
N VAL A 149 -7.45 -2.66 -11.22
CA VAL A 149 -7.63 -2.43 -9.77
C VAL A 149 -6.34 -2.68 -8.99
N LEU A 150 -5.61 -3.76 -9.31
CA LEU A 150 -4.33 -4.12 -8.69
C LEU A 150 -3.22 -3.12 -9.06
N MET A 151 -3.23 -2.56 -10.28
CA MET A 151 -2.29 -1.50 -10.66
C MET A 151 -2.53 -0.17 -9.93
N HIS A 152 -3.74 0.08 -9.41
CA HIS A 152 -4.06 1.28 -8.65
C HIS A 152 -3.91 1.10 -7.12
N GLN A 153 -3.44 -0.06 -6.64
CA GLN A 153 -2.97 -0.17 -5.26
C GLN A 153 -1.72 0.71 -5.07
N PRO A 154 -1.72 1.64 -4.10
CA PRO A 154 -0.59 2.53 -3.85
C PRO A 154 0.60 1.69 -3.35
N GLY A 155 1.52 1.37 -4.26
CA GLY A 155 2.69 0.54 -4.00
C GLY A 155 3.20 -0.24 -5.21
N MET A 156 2.36 -0.52 -6.21
CA MET A 156 2.72 -1.28 -7.42
C MET A 156 2.70 -0.45 -8.71
N ARG A 157 3.14 0.82 -8.65
CA ARG A 157 3.43 1.57 -9.88
C ARG A 157 4.67 0.95 -10.54
N LYS A 158 4.47 0.06 -11.52
CA LYS A 158 5.52 -0.22 -12.51
C LYS A 158 5.92 1.13 -13.12
N ARG A 159 7.17 1.54 -12.89
CA ARG A 159 7.83 2.60 -13.64
C ARG A 159 7.79 2.19 -15.11
N ARG A 160 6.76 2.64 -15.82
CA ARG A 160 6.70 2.56 -17.27
C ARG A 160 7.68 3.62 -17.76
N ASN A 161 8.93 3.20 -17.97
CA ASN A 161 9.96 4.04 -18.57
C ASN A 161 9.41 4.62 -19.88
N GLY A 162 9.44 5.94 -19.96
CA GLY A 162 9.09 6.69 -21.16
C GLY A 162 10.00 6.28 -22.31
N LYS A 163 9.39 6.24 -23.49
CA LYS A 163 10.10 6.38 -24.76
C LYS A 163 10.78 7.74 -24.83
#